data_AF-A0A956LIL7-F1
#
_entry.id   AF-A0A956LIL7-F1
#
_cell.length_a   1.000
_cell.length_b   1.000
_cell.length_c   1.000
_cell.angle_alpha   90.00
_cell.angle_beta   90.00
_cell.angle_gamma   90.00
#
_symmetry.space_group_name_H-M   'P 1'
#
loop_
_entity.id
_entity.type
_entity.pdbx_description
1 polymer ?
#
loop_
_entity_poly.entity_id
_entity_poly.type
_entity_poly.pdbx_seq_one_letter_code
_entity_poly.pdbx_strand_id
1 'polypeptide(L)'
;MRRTGKRALTFGALVGCVALALAPPTAPEAHAWDPSTTHLGLTDRAALESAVHLRWMASSEFQRGLFTALRVDPDRLRRDEWRLFMQTASNAHASSGVRPLGGPGACPGADAPPVTSRYCVEGDLWQLSALQWLEFGVLAELTPPAREVHHFVDPDNRDAPRWRARGEALPPLVLRSRQTRHNGGSTAEQLTRTGFAGDGPSAAAWLADDGDPLAPARMFEHLELAYLAADADARDHHLALALVCAGALLHVGQNLAVPAHARADVAAFFRNLSHHRADRGLPLQELARLRYGRSDLPIVRSAAEVAAQRGTLPAASLHDLLLGRLRDGDAGLAEYTRARFLSSGTLPPPMAIDLEQSDTDAAATLLEGSMLDPAELVGAHLSPWPADRGYVLSGAGRPLMAFATDEDGFVRAFLDDAVYDDQLLRLLPRALDTSRAMLDAIFPAWPQIQVRMGAGTLEFELDAALESPELLVLTQTADGKRAIAMKVTLLPGKRNRVRGLPTELPKDGRLVLVLRAQRKGGDPVLLEHVLAPDAAEIKPMPAQVSAAPEPAEAAAGEDDDEDAEEDAEEDAEDAEEDEEDAEDAPAESGTSDPETAPAG
;
A
#
# COMPACT_ATOMS: atom_id res chain seq x y z
N MET A 1 26.15 66.19 -47.38
CA MET A 1 26.53 65.15 -48.37
C MET A 1 26.11 63.78 -47.80
N ARG A 2 25.00 63.21 -48.30
CA ARG A 2 24.96 61.93 -49.03
C ARG A 2 25.79 60.79 -48.40
N ARG A 3 25.13 59.85 -47.72
CA ARG A 3 24.71 58.56 -48.30
C ARG A 3 23.87 57.74 -47.30
N THR A 4 22.63 57.51 -47.71
CA THR A 4 21.66 56.54 -47.20
C THR A 4 22.14 55.11 -47.47
N GLY A 5 22.21 54.28 -46.42
CA GLY A 5 22.34 52.82 -46.52
C GLY A 5 21.08 52.17 -46.00
N LYS A 6 20.14 51.84 -46.91
CA LYS A 6 18.97 51.01 -46.62
C LYS A 6 19.44 49.56 -46.48
N ARG A 7 19.39 49.00 -45.27
CA ARG A 7 19.44 47.54 -45.07
C ARG A 7 18.00 47.03 -45.01
N ALA A 8 17.60 46.35 -46.07
CA ALA A 8 16.38 45.56 -46.11
C ALA A 8 16.58 44.37 -45.15
N LEU A 9 15.81 44.34 -44.06
CA LEU A 9 15.61 43.14 -43.25
C LEU A 9 14.49 42.34 -43.92
N THR A 10 14.88 41.34 -44.69
CA THR A 10 14.03 40.25 -45.15
C THR A 10 13.50 39.49 -43.93
N PHE A 11 12.22 39.69 -43.63
CA PHE A 11 11.41 38.80 -42.79
C PHE A 11 11.29 37.46 -43.52
N GLY A 12 12.20 36.53 -43.22
CA GLY A 12 12.07 35.14 -43.60
C GLY A 12 10.98 34.50 -42.75
N ALA A 13 9.85 34.20 -43.37
CA ALA A 13 8.77 33.41 -42.79
C ALA A 13 9.30 32.02 -42.45
N LEU A 14 9.60 31.79 -41.17
CA LEU A 14 9.85 30.47 -40.63
C LEU A 14 8.50 29.81 -40.35
N VAL A 15 7.87 29.33 -41.43
CA VAL A 15 6.75 28.40 -41.36
C VAL A 15 7.33 27.08 -40.85
N GLY A 16 7.46 26.99 -39.53
CA GLY A 16 7.77 25.74 -38.84
C GLY A 16 6.57 24.83 -38.98
N CYS A 17 6.71 23.81 -39.83
CA CYS A 17 5.78 22.68 -39.90
C CYS A 17 5.58 22.08 -38.50
N VAL A 18 4.49 22.46 -37.84
CA VAL A 18 3.92 21.69 -36.74
C VAL A 18 3.35 20.43 -37.37
N ALA A 19 4.23 19.46 -37.62
CA ALA A 19 3.81 18.09 -37.81
C ALA A 19 3.25 17.62 -36.46
N LEU A 20 1.93 17.72 -36.32
CA LEU A 20 1.15 16.91 -35.40
C LEU A 20 1.43 15.45 -35.78
N ALA A 21 2.51 14.91 -35.22
CA ALA A 21 2.78 13.49 -35.24
C ALA A 21 1.60 12.84 -34.51
N LEU A 22 0.72 12.22 -35.28
CA LEU A 22 -0.20 11.20 -34.81
C LEU A 22 0.69 10.11 -34.20
N ALA A 23 0.96 10.23 -32.89
CA ALA A 23 1.63 9.19 -32.15
C ALA A 23 0.73 7.94 -32.26
N PRO A 24 1.29 6.78 -32.63
CA PRO A 24 0.54 5.53 -32.57
C PRO A 24 -0.02 5.36 -31.14
N PRO A 25 -1.18 4.70 -30.97
CA PRO A 25 -1.70 4.39 -29.64
C PRO A 25 -0.57 3.74 -28.85
N THR A 26 -0.19 4.39 -27.76
CA THR A 26 0.83 3.90 -26.84
C THR A 26 0.43 2.50 -26.44
N ALA A 27 1.27 1.51 -26.74
CA ALA A 27 1.12 0.18 -26.19
C ALA A 27 0.93 0.30 -24.67
N PRO A 28 0.08 -0.54 -24.05
CA PRO A 28 -0.19 -0.45 -22.61
C PRO A 28 1.14 -0.38 -21.86
N GLU A 29 1.29 0.67 -21.05
CA GLU A 29 2.50 0.92 -20.29
C GLU A 29 2.72 -0.27 -19.35
N ALA A 30 3.82 -0.98 -19.53
CA ALA A 30 4.29 -1.97 -18.57
C ALA A 30 4.73 -1.19 -17.31
N HIS A 31 3.84 -1.07 -16.33
CA HIS A 31 4.15 -0.49 -15.04
C HIS A 31 4.87 -1.53 -14.20
N ALA A 32 6.10 -1.24 -13.77
CA ALA A 32 6.75 -2.05 -12.74
C ALA A 32 6.30 -1.62 -11.35
N TRP A 33 6.17 -2.63 -10.50
CA TRP A 33 5.01 -2.84 -9.63
C TRP A 33 3.71 -2.74 -10.38
N ASP A 34 2.97 -3.84 -10.36
CA ASP A 34 1.54 -3.67 -10.42
C ASP A 34 1.08 -3.35 -8.99
N PRO A 35 0.81 -2.07 -8.63
CA PRO A 35 0.19 -1.74 -7.34
C PRO A 35 -1.07 -2.56 -7.11
N SER A 36 -1.70 -3.07 -8.18
CA SER A 36 -2.86 -3.94 -8.10
C SER A 36 -2.56 -5.41 -7.75
N THR A 37 -1.28 -5.76 -7.50
CA THR A 37 -0.86 -7.09 -7.04
C THR A 37 -0.23 -7.04 -5.64
N THR A 38 1.10 -6.92 -5.53
CA THR A 38 1.83 -7.09 -4.25
C THR A 38 1.44 -6.06 -3.19
N HIS A 39 1.23 -4.79 -3.57
CA HIS A 39 0.76 -3.78 -2.61
C HIS A 39 -0.68 -4.08 -2.13
N LEU A 40 -1.58 -4.49 -3.01
CA LEU A 40 -2.92 -4.93 -2.58
C LEU A 40 -2.83 -6.18 -1.70
N GLY A 41 -1.98 -7.15 -2.06
CA GLY A 41 -1.78 -8.34 -1.24
C GLY A 41 -1.30 -8.03 0.18
N LEU A 42 -0.31 -7.13 0.30
CA LEU A 42 0.17 -6.64 1.60
C LEU A 42 -0.93 -5.91 2.37
N THR A 43 -1.75 -5.12 1.68
CA THR A 43 -2.85 -4.34 2.25
C THR A 43 -3.99 -5.24 2.74
N ASP A 44 -4.43 -6.20 1.93
CA ASP A 44 -5.45 -7.20 2.25
C ASP A 44 -5.03 -7.98 3.49
N ARG A 45 -3.80 -8.51 3.46
CA ARG A 45 -3.27 -9.28 4.58
C ARG A 45 -3.10 -8.43 5.83
N ALA A 46 -2.63 -7.18 5.70
CA ALA A 46 -2.51 -6.26 6.82
C ALA A 46 -3.87 -5.96 7.45
N ALA A 47 -4.90 -5.73 6.63
CA ALA A 47 -6.25 -5.46 7.10
C ALA A 47 -6.84 -6.67 7.85
N LEU A 48 -6.65 -7.89 7.32
CA LEU A 48 -7.10 -9.14 7.95
C LEU A 48 -6.32 -9.51 9.23
N GLU A 49 -5.02 -9.22 9.29
CA GLU A 49 -4.20 -9.48 10.48
C GLU A 49 -4.35 -8.39 11.55
N SER A 50 -4.74 -7.17 11.16
CA SER A 50 -4.99 -6.07 12.10
C SER A 50 -6.25 -6.30 12.94
N ALA A 51 -6.43 -5.47 13.96
CA ALA A 51 -7.62 -5.48 14.79
C ALA A 51 -8.76 -4.65 14.18
N VAL A 52 -8.56 -3.96 13.06
CA VAL A 52 -9.50 -2.94 12.54
C VAL A 52 -10.90 -3.51 12.32
N HIS A 53 -11.02 -4.67 11.66
CA HIS A 53 -12.30 -5.29 11.35
C HIS A 53 -13.09 -5.59 12.62
N LEU A 54 -12.43 -6.27 13.56
CA LEU A 54 -13.01 -6.67 14.82
C LEU A 54 -13.38 -5.43 15.67
N ARG A 55 -12.50 -4.41 15.72
CA ARG A 55 -12.72 -3.18 16.49
C ARG A 55 -13.92 -2.41 15.96
N TRP A 56 -14.04 -2.30 14.64
CA TRP A 56 -15.18 -1.66 14.01
C TRP A 56 -16.48 -2.40 14.30
N MET A 57 -16.50 -3.72 14.16
CA MET A 57 -17.68 -4.52 14.49
C MET A 57 -18.09 -4.31 15.95
N ALA A 58 -17.14 -4.43 16.89
CA ALA A 58 -17.42 -4.21 18.30
C ALA A 58 -17.90 -2.79 18.61
N SER A 59 -17.31 -1.78 17.96
CA SER A 59 -17.65 -0.37 18.19
C SER A 59 -18.97 0.09 17.57
N SER A 60 -19.51 -0.67 16.62
CA SER A 60 -20.67 -0.31 15.81
C SER A 60 -21.84 -1.27 15.98
N GLU A 61 -21.83 -2.11 17.03
CA GLU A 61 -22.85 -3.14 17.23
C GLU A 61 -23.00 -4.06 16.00
N PHE A 62 -21.85 -4.46 15.43
CA PHE A 62 -21.73 -5.31 14.23
C PHE A 62 -22.28 -4.70 12.93
N GLN A 63 -22.56 -3.40 12.90
CA GLN A 63 -23.05 -2.73 11.69
C GLN A 63 -21.95 -2.37 10.69
N ARG A 64 -20.71 -2.18 11.18
CA ARG A 64 -19.56 -1.77 10.37
C ARG A 64 -18.41 -2.76 10.50
N GLY A 65 -17.68 -2.95 9.40
CA GLY A 65 -16.46 -3.74 9.30
C GLY A 65 -15.80 -3.55 7.92
N LEU A 66 -14.69 -4.25 7.69
CA LEU A 66 -13.96 -4.20 6.41
C LEU A 66 -14.81 -4.49 5.15
N PHE A 67 -15.90 -5.26 5.29
CA PHE A 67 -16.77 -5.62 4.16
C PHE A 67 -18.02 -4.76 4.05
N THR A 68 -18.18 -3.76 4.93
CA THR A 68 -19.29 -2.82 4.85
C THR A 68 -19.17 -1.98 3.59
N ALA A 69 -20.25 -1.92 2.81
CA ALA A 69 -20.34 -1.03 1.66
C ALA A 69 -20.38 0.42 2.13
N LEU A 70 -19.47 1.24 1.62
CA LEU A 70 -19.42 2.68 1.85
C LEU A 70 -19.58 3.41 0.52
N ARG A 71 -20.22 4.57 0.59
CA ARG A 71 -20.57 5.36 -0.59
C ARG A 71 -19.81 6.67 -0.62
N VAL A 72 -19.28 7.03 -1.78
CA VAL A 72 -18.71 8.35 -2.04
C VAL A 72 -19.65 9.10 -2.97
N ASP A 73 -20.19 10.20 -2.47
CA ASP A 73 -20.93 11.20 -3.24
C ASP A 73 -19.97 12.11 -4.05
N PRO A 74 -19.97 12.05 -5.39
CA PRO A 74 -19.08 12.87 -6.22
C PRO A 74 -19.33 14.38 -6.09
N ASP A 75 -20.57 14.79 -5.78
CA ASP A 75 -20.93 16.22 -5.67
C ASP A 75 -20.32 16.87 -4.41
N ARG A 76 -19.88 16.05 -3.44
CA ARG A 76 -19.20 16.50 -2.22
C ARG A 76 -17.69 16.57 -2.36
N LEU A 77 -17.12 16.01 -3.43
CA LEU A 77 -15.68 16.00 -3.63
C LEU A 77 -15.18 17.38 -4.03
N ARG A 78 -14.01 17.74 -3.52
CA ARG A 78 -13.24 18.87 -4.04
C ARG A 78 -12.81 18.55 -5.46
N ARG A 79 -12.50 19.60 -6.24
CA ARG A 79 -12.20 19.44 -7.67
C ARG A 79 -10.95 18.60 -7.93
N ASP A 80 -9.95 18.71 -7.09
CA ASP A 80 -8.73 17.90 -7.10
C ASP A 80 -9.00 16.45 -6.69
N GLU A 81 -9.74 16.22 -5.61
CA GLU A 81 -10.20 14.88 -5.18
C GLU A 81 -11.01 14.19 -6.28
N TRP A 82 -11.96 14.88 -6.90
CA TRP A 82 -12.76 14.35 -8.00
C TRP A 82 -11.89 13.92 -9.19
N ARG A 83 -10.91 14.75 -9.59
CA ARG A 83 -10.00 14.40 -10.69
C ARG A 83 -9.15 13.18 -10.33
N LEU A 84 -8.63 13.14 -9.12
CA LEU A 84 -7.87 12.01 -8.59
C LEU A 84 -8.70 10.74 -8.67
N PHE A 85 -9.93 10.75 -8.13
CA PHE A 85 -10.83 9.59 -8.14
C PHE A 85 -11.13 9.11 -9.56
N MET A 86 -11.48 10.03 -10.47
CA MET A 86 -11.76 9.69 -11.86
C MET A 86 -10.54 9.05 -12.55
N GLN A 87 -9.34 9.63 -12.34
CA GLN A 87 -8.11 9.13 -12.94
C GLN A 87 -7.70 7.77 -12.34
N THR A 88 -7.84 7.60 -11.03
CA THR A 88 -7.55 6.34 -10.36
C THR A 88 -8.51 5.26 -10.83
N ALA A 89 -9.81 5.54 -10.88
CA ALA A 89 -10.82 4.59 -11.35
C ALA A 89 -10.62 4.21 -12.83
N SER A 90 -10.21 5.15 -13.68
CA SER A 90 -9.92 4.86 -15.09
C SER A 90 -8.66 4.04 -15.28
N ASN A 91 -7.64 4.27 -14.44
CA ASN A 91 -6.34 3.60 -14.53
C ASN A 91 -6.29 2.28 -13.78
N ALA A 92 -7.22 2.03 -12.85
CA ALA A 92 -7.29 0.79 -12.11
C ALA A 92 -7.49 -0.41 -13.05
N HIS A 93 -6.56 -1.36 -13.00
CA HIS A 93 -6.66 -2.60 -13.74
C HIS A 93 -7.92 -3.39 -13.31
N ALA A 94 -8.59 -4.08 -14.24
CA ALA A 94 -9.86 -4.74 -13.92
C ALA A 94 -9.72 -5.83 -12.84
N SER A 95 -8.58 -6.52 -12.78
CA SER A 95 -8.30 -7.55 -11.77
C SER A 95 -7.99 -7.00 -10.37
N SER A 96 -7.81 -5.68 -10.23
CA SER A 96 -7.58 -5.05 -8.92
C SER A 96 -8.77 -5.17 -7.99
N GLY A 97 -9.99 -5.31 -8.53
CA GLY A 97 -11.22 -5.34 -7.73
C GLY A 97 -11.62 -3.98 -7.12
N VAL A 98 -10.93 -2.88 -7.45
CA VAL A 98 -11.19 -1.55 -6.86
C VAL A 98 -11.94 -0.59 -7.78
N ARG A 99 -12.54 -1.09 -8.87
CA ARG A 99 -13.42 -0.25 -9.69
C ARG A 99 -14.75 -0.06 -8.95
N PRO A 100 -15.13 1.18 -8.58
CA PRO A 100 -16.37 1.41 -7.85
C PRO A 100 -17.58 0.96 -8.66
N LEU A 101 -18.58 0.43 -7.96
CA LEU A 101 -19.93 0.29 -8.51
C LEU A 101 -20.58 1.69 -8.59
N GLY A 102 -21.48 1.89 -9.55
CA GLY A 102 -22.11 3.20 -9.77
C GLY A 102 -21.14 4.27 -10.26
N GLY A 103 -21.46 5.53 -9.95
CA GLY A 103 -20.70 6.70 -10.39
C GLY A 103 -21.36 7.55 -11.47
N PRO A 104 -20.80 8.74 -11.76
CA PRO A 104 -21.32 9.64 -12.78
C PRO A 104 -21.47 8.94 -14.13
N GLY A 105 -22.73 8.79 -14.57
CA GLY A 105 -23.07 8.16 -15.86
C GLY A 105 -22.99 6.63 -15.89
N ALA A 106 -22.77 5.97 -14.75
CA ALA A 106 -22.79 4.50 -14.66
C ALA A 106 -24.20 3.93 -14.62
N CYS A 107 -25.15 4.68 -14.05
CA CYS A 107 -26.55 4.30 -14.05
C CYS A 107 -27.18 4.59 -15.41
N PRO A 108 -27.73 3.59 -16.09
CA PRO A 108 -28.34 3.80 -17.38
C PRO A 108 -29.68 4.55 -17.20
N GLY A 109 -30.11 5.26 -18.24
CA GLY A 109 -31.38 6.01 -18.21
C GLY A 109 -32.60 5.12 -17.95
N ALA A 110 -33.73 5.72 -17.58
CA ALA A 110 -34.95 5.01 -17.18
C ALA A 110 -35.47 3.98 -18.22
N ASP A 111 -35.11 4.15 -19.49
CA ASP A 111 -35.53 3.28 -20.60
C ASP A 111 -34.58 2.08 -20.85
N ALA A 112 -33.51 1.94 -20.06
CA ALA A 112 -32.52 0.90 -20.29
C ALA A 112 -32.97 -0.48 -19.79
N PRO A 113 -32.50 -1.59 -20.43
CA PRO A 113 -32.84 -2.93 -19.98
C PRO A 113 -32.46 -3.18 -18.51
N PRO A 114 -33.29 -3.87 -17.70
CA PRO A 114 -33.02 -4.06 -16.26
C PRO A 114 -31.66 -4.70 -15.94
N VAL A 115 -31.11 -5.51 -16.84
CA VAL A 115 -29.77 -6.11 -16.70
C VAL A 115 -28.65 -5.05 -16.64
N THR A 116 -28.84 -3.90 -17.31
CA THR A 116 -27.88 -2.79 -17.31
C THR A 116 -27.89 -2.01 -15.99
N SER A 117 -28.97 -2.10 -15.22
CA SER A 117 -29.10 -1.47 -13.90
C SER A 117 -28.45 -2.29 -12.78
N ARG A 118 -27.96 -3.51 -13.05
CA ARG A 118 -27.39 -4.40 -12.02
C ARG A 118 -26.14 -3.82 -11.34
N TYR A 119 -25.42 -2.93 -12.01
CA TYR A 119 -24.22 -2.26 -11.50
C TYR A 119 -24.48 -0.80 -11.09
N CYS A 120 -25.73 -0.35 -11.20
CA CYS A 120 -26.15 0.97 -10.77
C CYS A 120 -26.26 1.00 -9.25
N VAL A 121 -25.55 1.94 -8.64
CA VAL A 121 -25.77 2.37 -7.26
C VAL A 121 -26.62 3.62 -7.33
N GLU A 122 -27.52 3.83 -6.38
CA GLU A 122 -28.39 5.01 -6.25
C GLU A 122 -27.78 6.31 -6.84
N GLY A 123 -28.29 6.75 -7.99
CA GLY A 123 -27.85 7.98 -8.67
C GLY A 123 -26.42 7.90 -9.21
N ASP A 124 -25.63 8.94 -8.93
CA ASP A 124 -24.22 9.03 -9.36
C ASP A 124 -23.23 8.60 -8.26
N LEU A 125 -23.72 7.96 -7.18
CA LEU A 125 -22.87 7.55 -6.05
C LEU A 125 -21.88 6.45 -6.48
N TRP A 126 -20.65 6.54 -6.00
CA TRP A 126 -19.69 5.44 -6.05
C TRP A 126 -19.83 4.56 -4.82
N GLN A 127 -19.75 3.24 -4.99
CA GLN A 127 -19.78 2.29 -3.87
C GLN A 127 -18.69 1.24 -3.98
N LEU A 128 -17.99 1.02 -2.87
CA LEU A 128 -17.03 -0.07 -2.64
C LEU A 128 -17.17 -0.53 -1.18
N SER A 129 -16.66 -1.72 -0.85
CA SER A 129 -16.46 -2.09 0.55
C SER A 129 -15.38 -1.22 1.21
N ALA A 130 -15.35 -1.14 2.54
CA ALA A 130 -14.31 -0.42 3.26
C ALA A 130 -12.89 -0.92 2.93
N LEU A 131 -12.69 -2.22 2.78
CA LEU A 131 -11.43 -2.80 2.34
C LEU A 131 -11.08 -2.34 0.90
N GLN A 132 -12.04 -2.37 -0.02
CA GLN A 132 -11.80 -1.90 -1.38
C GLN A 132 -11.53 -0.39 -1.46
N TRP A 133 -12.06 0.45 -0.57
CA TRP A 133 -11.66 1.86 -0.48
C TRP A 133 -10.23 2.04 0.03
N LEU A 134 -9.79 1.18 0.95
CA LEU A 134 -8.38 1.12 1.37
C LEU A 134 -7.48 0.73 0.19
N GLU A 135 -7.85 -0.30 -0.56
CA GLU A 135 -7.14 -0.73 -1.78
C GLU A 135 -7.17 0.36 -2.88
N PHE A 136 -8.28 1.07 -3.05
CA PHE A 136 -8.39 2.21 -3.98
C PHE A 136 -7.38 3.29 -3.61
N GLY A 137 -7.19 3.56 -2.31
CA GLY A 137 -6.16 4.46 -1.80
C GLY A 137 -4.74 4.10 -2.20
N VAL A 138 -4.41 2.79 -2.17
CA VAL A 138 -3.11 2.28 -2.62
C VAL A 138 -2.86 2.63 -4.09
N LEU A 139 -3.88 2.52 -4.95
CA LEU A 139 -3.77 2.89 -6.36
C LEU A 139 -3.79 4.42 -6.57
N ALA A 140 -4.56 5.14 -5.74
CA ALA A 140 -4.66 6.59 -5.82
C ALA A 140 -3.32 7.28 -5.55
N GLU A 141 -2.51 6.71 -4.65
CA GLU A 141 -1.17 7.25 -4.37
C GLU A 141 -0.21 7.17 -5.56
N LEU A 142 -0.52 6.35 -6.57
CA LEU A 142 0.22 6.28 -7.83
C LEU A 142 -0.41 7.09 -8.96
N THR A 143 -1.43 7.88 -8.65
CA THR A 143 -2.19 8.62 -9.64
C THR A 143 -2.16 10.12 -9.31
N PRO A 144 -1.45 10.95 -10.11
CA PRO A 144 -0.60 10.60 -11.25
C PRO A 144 0.72 9.91 -10.81
N PRO A 145 1.42 9.20 -11.71
CA PRO A 145 2.69 8.50 -11.40
C PRO A 145 3.80 9.40 -10.84
N ALA A 146 3.65 10.72 -11.00
CA ALA A 146 4.55 11.72 -10.44
C ALA A 146 4.66 11.66 -8.92
N ARG A 147 3.65 11.14 -8.23
CA ARG A 147 3.60 11.01 -6.77
C ARG A 147 4.68 10.08 -6.20
N GLU A 148 5.12 9.07 -6.96
CA GLU A 148 6.12 8.11 -6.46
C GLU A 148 7.46 8.74 -6.02
N VAL A 149 7.78 9.94 -6.49
CA VAL A 149 9.03 10.62 -6.13
C VAL A 149 9.04 11.17 -4.70
N HIS A 150 7.89 11.27 -4.01
CA HIS A 150 7.88 11.62 -2.59
C HIS A 150 7.94 10.40 -1.67
N HIS A 151 8.03 9.17 -2.19
CA HIS A 151 8.19 7.95 -1.39
C HIS A 151 9.62 7.73 -0.88
N PHE A 152 10.58 8.58 -1.29
CA PHE A 152 11.98 8.45 -0.91
C PHE A 152 12.26 9.11 0.44
N VAL A 153 13.23 8.55 1.15
CA VAL A 153 13.76 9.10 2.40
C VAL A 153 15.18 9.59 2.15
N ASP A 154 15.56 10.70 2.79
CA ASP A 154 16.95 11.14 2.75
C ASP A 154 17.82 10.19 3.60
N PRO A 155 18.85 9.57 3.01
CA PRO A 155 19.61 8.52 3.68
C PRO A 155 20.52 9.03 4.80
N ASP A 156 20.82 10.33 4.83
CA ASP A 156 21.68 10.97 5.83
C ASP A 156 20.84 11.61 6.95
N ASN A 157 19.63 12.07 6.64
CA ASN A 157 18.67 12.56 7.62
C ASN A 157 17.24 12.17 7.24
N ARG A 158 16.75 11.07 7.80
CA ARG A 158 15.41 10.54 7.52
C ARG A 158 14.25 11.50 7.78
N ASP A 159 14.45 12.50 8.65
CA ASP A 159 13.45 13.51 9.01
C ASP A 159 13.59 14.77 8.13
N ALA A 160 14.53 14.78 7.18
CA ALA A 160 14.73 15.91 6.29
C ALA A 160 13.47 16.11 5.42
N PRO A 161 12.99 17.36 5.25
CA PRO A 161 11.79 17.64 4.46
C PRO A 161 12.01 17.44 2.95
N ARG A 162 13.27 17.23 2.54
CA ARG A 162 13.64 16.92 1.17
C ARG A 162 14.66 15.80 1.19
N TRP A 163 14.59 14.95 0.18
CA TRP A 163 15.62 13.97 -0.11
C TRP A 163 16.43 14.42 -1.33
N ARG A 164 17.65 13.90 -1.44
CA ARG A 164 18.50 14.07 -2.61
C ARG A 164 19.02 12.72 -3.06
N ALA A 165 19.04 12.52 -4.38
CA ALA A 165 19.65 11.34 -4.98
C ALA A 165 21.12 11.23 -4.57
N ARG A 166 21.52 10.03 -4.13
CA ARG A 166 22.91 9.70 -3.77
C ARG A 166 23.53 8.79 -4.83
N GLY A 167 24.87 8.77 -4.89
CA GLY A 167 25.67 7.93 -5.80
C GLY A 167 26.04 8.64 -7.11
N GLU A 168 26.46 7.86 -8.12
CA GLU A 168 26.53 8.31 -9.52
C GLU A 168 25.10 8.55 -10.05
N ALA A 169 24.42 9.54 -9.46
CA ALA A 169 23.09 9.92 -9.87
C ALA A 169 23.13 10.30 -11.34
N LEU A 170 22.19 9.75 -12.11
CA LEU A 170 22.00 10.12 -13.50
C LEU A 170 21.95 11.66 -13.60
N PRO A 171 22.56 12.27 -14.64
CA PRO A 171 22.51 13.72 -14.79
C PRO A 171 21.07 14.24 -14.66
N PRO A 172 20.81 15.38 -14.00
CA PRO A 172 19.44 15.87 -13.77
C PRO A 172 18.59 15.99 -15.04
N LEU A 173 19.22 16.23 -16.20
CA LEU A 173 18.55 16.22 -17.49
C LEU A 173 18.00 14.83 -17.88
N VAL A 174 18.74 13.77 -17.58
CA VAL A 174 18.33 12.38 -17.81
C VAL A 174 17.19 12.02 -16.86
N LEU A 175 17.29 12.38 -15.58
CA LEU A 175 16.22 12.16 -14.60
C LEU A 175 14.93 12.89 -15.01
N ARG A 176 15.01 14.17 -15.38
CA ARG A 176 13.87 14.92 -15.94
C ARG A 176 13.29 14.23 -17.16
N SER A 177 14.14 13.84 -18.12
CA SER A 177 13.71 13.14 -19.33
C SER A 177 12.97 11.83 -19.03
N ARG A 178 13.45 11.05 -18.05
CA ARG A 178 12.81 9.80 -17.63
C ARG A 178 11.48 10.08 -16.92
N GLN A 179 11.45 11.04 -15.99
CA GLN A 179 10.24 11.45 -15.29
C GLN A 179 9.16 11.98 -16.25
N THR A 180 9.51 12.90 -17.15
CA THR A 180 8.57 13.46 -18.14
C THR A 180 7.99 12.36 -19.03
N ARG A 181 8.83 11.42 -19.50
CA ARG A 181 8.36 10.30 -20.31
C ARG A 181 7.41 9.38 -19.55
N HIS A 182 7.66 9.17 -18.27
CA HIS A 182 6.86 8.25 -17.46
C HIS A 182 5.53 8.87 -17.00
N ASN A 183 5.51 10.14 -16.62
CA ASN A 183 4.32 10.76 -16.04
C ASN A 183 3.38 11.37 -17.08
N GLY A 184 3.63 11.15 -18.37
CA GLY A 184 2.97 11.91 -19.45
C GLY A 184 3.24 13.42 -19.34
N GLY A 185 4.36 13.81 -18.74
CA GLY A 185 4.75 15.20 -18.56
C GLY A 185 4.94 15.90 -19.90
N SER A 186 4.74 17.21 -19.93
CA SER A 186 4.86 17.96 -21.18
C SER A 186 6.33 18.20 -21.55
N THR A 187 6.65 18.28 -22.84
CA THR A 187 7.97 18.73 -23.30
C THR A 187 8.33 20.12 -22.77
N ALA A 188 7.33 20.95 -22.44
CA ALA A 188 7.53 22.25 -21.81
C ALA A 188 8.12 22.13 -20.39
N GLU A 189 7.71 21.15 -19.59
CA GLU A 189 8.29 20.88 -18.26
C GLU A 189 9.77 20.48 -18.37
N GLN A 190 10.11 19.70 -19.39
CA GLN A 190 11.49 19.32 -19.67
C GLN A 190 12.36 20.54 -20.03
N LEU A 191 11.82 21.46 -20.85
CA LEU A 191 12.55 22.64 -21.33
C LEU A 191 12.68 23.73 -20.27
N THR A 192 11.65 23.95 -19.45
CA THR A 192 11.62 24.99 -18.41
C THR A 192 12.38 24.60 -17.14
N ARG A 193 12.90 23.36 -17.06
CA ARG A 193 13.61 22.82 -15.90
C ARG A 193 12.78 22.81 -14.62
N THR A 194 11.46 22.81 -14.75
CA THR A 194 10.53 22.72 -13.63
C THR A 194 10.26 21.26 -13.21
N GLY A 195 10.67 20.29 -14.03
CA GLY A 195 10.55 18.86 -13.74
C GLY A 195 11.59 18.32 -12.74
N PHE A 196 11.32 17.10 -12.26
CA PHE A 196 12.12 16.36 -11.27
C PHE A 196 13.62 16.31 -11.58
N ALA A 197 14.46 16.82 -10.67
CA ALA A 197 15.90 16.98 -10.89
C ALA A 197 16.79 16.03 -10.06
N GLY A 198 16.22 14.98 -9.47
CA GLY A 198 16.94 14.10 -8.53
C GLY A 198 16.78 14.49 -7.07
N ASP A 199 15.82 15.36 -6.76
CA ASP A 199 15.44 15.75 -5.40
C ASP A 199 13.95 16.09 -5.36
N GLY A 200 13.34 15.98 -4.18
CA GLY A 200 11.92 16.22 -3.99
C GLY A 200 11.53 16.28 -2.51
N PRO A 201 10.24 16.54 -2.20
CA PRO A 201 9.70 16.29 -0.87
C PRO A 201 9.98 14.84 -0.47
N SER A 202 10.41 14.61 0.77
CA SER A 202 10.61 13.26 1.30
C SER A 202 9.31 12.64 1.77
N ALA A 203 9.34 11.33 2.03
CA ALA A 203 8.24 10.65 2.70
C ALA A 203 7.93 11.29 4.06
N ALA A 204 8.97 11.77 4.78
CA ALA A 204 8.80 12.52 6.03
C ALA A 204 8.03 13.82 5.85
N ALA A 205 8.32 14.58 4.78
CA ALA A 205 7.57 15.80 4.47
C ALA A 205 6.13 15.49 4.08
N TRP A 206 5.90 14.45 3.28
CA TRP A 206 4.57 14.02 2.87
C TRP A 206 3.70 13.60 4.05
N LEU A 207 4.27 12.88 5.04
CA LEU A 207 3.55 12.51 6.27
C LEU A 207 3.02 13.72 7.06
N ALA A 208 3.65 14.89 6.89
CA ALA A 208 3.29 16.14 7.55
C ALA A 208 2.59 17.15 6.62
N ASP A 209 2.32 16.79 5.35
CA ASP A 209 1.73 17.69 4.36
C ASP A 209 0.22 17.83 4.59
N ASP A 210 -0.24 19.04 4.94
CA ASP A 210 -1.66 19.36 5.11
C ASP A 210 -2.34 19.80 3.79
N GLY A 211 -1.56 20.05 2.76
CA GLY A 211 -1.99 20.44 1.43
C GLY A 211 -2.28 19.25 0.51
N ASP A 212 -1.63 18.10 0.73
CA ASP A 212 -1.84 16.90 -0.08
C ASP A 212 -3.16 16.17 0.27
N PRO A 213 -4.02 15.85 -0.72
CA PRO A 213 -5.34 15.26 -0.48
C PRO A 213 -5.30 13.83 0.08
N LEU A 214 -4.15 13.13 0.01
CA LEU A 214 -4.00 11.75 0.47
C LEU A 214 -3.11 11.61 1.73
N ALA A 215 -2.44 12.69 2.15
CA ALA A 215 -1.56 12.67 3.31
C ALA A 215 -2.32 12.43 4.64
N PRO A 216 -1.62 11.98 5.71
CA PRO A 216 -2.25 11.65 6.98
C PRO A 216 -3.09 12.77 7.60
N ALA A 217 -2.72 14.05 7.40
CA ALA A 217 -3.50 15.17 7.90
C ALA A 217 -4.95 15.16 7.34
N ARG A 218 -5.11 14.89 6.03
CA ARG A 218 -6.43 14.77 5.38
C ARG A 218 -7.17 13.51 5.80
N MET A 219 -6.46 12.40 5.97
CA MET A 219 -7.02 11.16 6.52
C MET A 219 -7.74 11.43 7.85
N PHE A 220 -7.08 12.11 8.79
CA PHE A 220 -7.65 12.38 10.11
C PHE A 220 -8.77 13.43 10.08
N GLU A 221 -8.71 14.43 9.18
CA GLU A 221 -9.82 15.36 8.95
C GLU A 221 -11.08 14.61 8.48
N HIS A 222 -10.95 13.73 7.47
CA HIS A 222 -12.05 12.91 7.00
C HIS A 222 -12.54 11.93 8.06
N LEU A 223 -11.64 11.32 8.83
CA LEU A 223 -12.04 10.41 9.90
C LEU A 223 -12.84 11.13 11.01
N GLU A 224 -12.46 12.36 11.36
CA GLU A 224 -13.23 13.17 12.29
C GLU A 224 -14.63 13.47 11.74
N LEU A 225 -14.73 13.88 10.48
CA LEU A 225 -16.01 14.13 9.82
C LEU A 225 -16.86 12.85 9.72
N ALA A 226 -16.24 11.70 9.48
CA ALA A 226 -16.90 10.40 9.46
C ALA A 226 -17.58 10.05 10.80
N TYR A 227 -17.06 10.58 11.91
CA TYR A 227 -17.63 10.37 13.25
C TYR A 227 -18.61 11.47 13.68
N LEU A 228 -18.42 12.70 13.19
CA LEU A 228 -19.18 13.86 13.66
C LEU A 228 -20.29 14.34 12.73
N ALA A 229 -20.27 13.96 11.44
CA ALA A 229 -21.28 14.43 10.50
C ALA A 229 -22.70 13.99 10.91
N ALA A 230 -23.64 14.93 10.77
CA ALA A 230 -25.01 14.75 11.20
C ALA A 230 -25.68 13.60 10.43
N ASP A 231 -25.58 13.59 9.11
CA ASP A 231 -26.25 12.61 8.24
C ASP A 231 -25.40 11.36 8.00
N ALA A 232 -26.07 10.21 7.83
CA ALA A 232 -25.38 8.93 7.61
C ALA A 232 -24.56 8.92 6.32
N ASP A 233 -25.13 9.42 5.21
CA ASP A 233 -24.44 9.46 3.92
C ASP A 233 -23.17 10.32 3.97
N ALA A 234 -23.20 11.41 4.74
CA ALA A 234 -22.03 12.26 4.96
C ALA A 234 -20.93 11.50 5.70
N ARG A 235 -21.31 10.71 6.70
CA ARG A 235 -20.36 9.89 7.45
C ARG A 235 -19.74 8.80 6.60
N ASP A 236 -20.53 8.13 5.77
CA ASP A 236 -20.04 7.06 4.88
C ASP A 236 -19.11 7.63 3.80
N HIS A 237 -19.46 8.78 3.22
CA HIS A 237 -18.59 9.50 2.28
C HIS A 237 -17.23 9.82 2.91
N HIS A 238 -17.22 10.43 4.10
CA HIS A 238 -15.95 10.78 4.75
C HIS A 238 -15.20 9.56 5.27
N LEU A 239 -15.87 8.48 5.69
CA LEU A 239 -15.19 7.24 6.06
C LEU A 239 -14.47 6.61 4.86
N ALA A 240 -15.12 6.60 3.69
CA ALA A 240 -14.50 6.14 2.46
C ALA A 240 -13.28 6.99 2.09
N LEU A 241 -13.37 8.32 2.17
CA LEU A 241 -12.22 9.21 1.92
C LEU A 241 -11.07 9.00 2.92
N ALA A 242 -11.38 8.81 4.21
CA ALA A 242 -10.38 8.49 5.22
C ALA A 242 -9.67 7.16 4.90
N LEU A 243 -10.40 6.15 4.41
CA LEU A 243 -9.82 4.87 3.99
C LEU A 243 -8.95 4.99 2.74
N VAL A 244 -9.35 5.82 1.77
CA VAL A 244 -8.51 6.12 0.60
C VAL A 244 -7.18 6.77 1.04
N CYS A 245 -7.21 7.72 1.97
CA CYS A 245 -5.98 8.30 2.51
C CYS A 245 -5.16 7.28 3.32
N ALA A 246 -5.81 6.41 4.09
CA ALA A 246 -5.13 5.34 4.82
C ALA A 246 -4.44 4.36 3.86
N GLY A 247 -5.08 4.02 2.73
CA GLY A 247 -4.52 3.18 1.68
C GLY A 247 -3.28 3.80 1.03
N ALA A 248 -3.34 5.11 0.77
CA ALA A 248 -2.20 5.86 0.27
C ALA A 248 -1.03 5.84 1.28
N LEU A 249 -1.31 6.05 2.56
CA LEU A 249 -0.33 5.94 3.63
C LEU A 249 0.29 4.52 3.72
N LEU A 250 -0.50 3.46 3.57
CA LEU A 250 0.02 2.09 3.48
C LEU A 250 0.93 1.90 2.28
N HIS A 251 0.57 2.43 1.12
CA HIS A 251 1.40 2.38 -0.09
C HIS A 251 2.77 3.04 0.14
N VAL A 252 2.80 4.28 0.67
CA VAL A 252 4.05 4.98 1.01
C VAL A 252 4.87 4.14 2.01
N GLY A 253 4.23 3.63 3.06
CA GLY A 253 4.88 2.79 4.05
C GLY A 253 5.50 1.52 3.45
N GLN A 254 4.77 0.81 2.60
CA GLN A 254 5.26 -0.40 1.92
C GLN A 254 6.43 -0.09 0.99
N ASN A 255 6.46 1.07 0.33
CA ASN A 255 7.61 1.49 -0.45
C ASN A 255 8.87 1.75 0.39
N LEU A 256 8.75 2.08 1.67
CA LEU A 256 9.90 2.18 2.56
C LEU A 256 10.54 0.82 2.90
N ALA A 257 9.87 -0.29 2.57
CA ALA A 257 10.48 -1.62 2.57
C ALA A 257 11.35 -1.88 1.34
N VAL A 258 11.43 -0.95 0.38
CA VAL A 258 12.23 -1.09 -0.83
C VAL A 258 13.56 -0.39 -0.64
N PRO A 259 14.71 -1.08 -0.82
CA PRO A 259 16.01 -0.49 -0.59
C PRO A 259 16.26 0.80 -1.39
N ALA A 260 15.75 0.90 -2.61
CA ALA A 260 15.93 2.11 -3.41
C ALA A 260 15.19 3.34 -2.85
N HIS A 261 13.97 3.18 -2.33
CA HIS A 261 13.24 4.27 -1.69
C HIS A 261 13.88 4.68 -0.35
N ALA A 262 14.27 3.70 0.46
CA ALA A 262 14.91 3.92 1.75
C ALA A 262 16.33 4.53 1.64
N ARG A 263 17.01 4.37 0.49
CA ARG A 263 18.38 4.86 0.25
C ARG A 263 18.47 6.05 -0.71
N ALA A 264 17.35 6.64 -1.12
CA ALA A 264 17.32 7.68 -2.16
C ALA A 264 17.98 7.28 -3.49
N ASP A 265 17.91 5.99 -3.87
CA ASP A 265 18.51 5.47 -5.09
C ASP A 265 17.58 5.62 -6.29
N VAL A 266 17.48 6.86 -6.75
CA VAL A 266 16.64 7.22 -7.89
C VAL A 266 17.13 6.63 -9.21
N ALA A 267 18.43 6.33 -9.31
CA ALA A 267 19.02 5.78 -10.52
C ALA A 267 18.54 4.34 -10.74
N ALA A 268 18.48 3.55 -9.66
CA ALA A 268 17.85 2.24 -9.68
C ALA A 268 16.36 2.34 -10.00
N PHE A 269 15.64 3.30 -9.41
CA PHE A 269 14.20 3.47 -9.60
C PHE A 269 13.80 3.73 -11.05
N PHE A 270 14.56 4.56 -11.76
CA PHE A 270 14.32 4.82 -13.19
C PHE A 270 15.08 3.85 -14.12
N ARG A 271 15.61 2.73 -13.63
CA ARG A 271 16.24 1.73 -14.49
C ARG A 271 15.16 1.10 -15.38
N ASN A 272 15.47 0.92 -16.65
CA ASN A 272 14.56 0.22 -17.56
C ASN A 272 14.63 -1.29 -17.24
N LEU A 273 13.47 -1.94 -17.09
CA LEU A 273 13.40 -3.40 -16.91
C LEU A 273 13.44 -4.16 -18.24
N SER A 274 12.97 -3.53 -19.32
CA SER A 274 13.00 -4.07 -20.68
C SER A 274 13.55 -3.06 -21.68
N HIS A 275 13.55 -3.47 -22.95
CA HIS A 275 13.90 -2.58 -24.07
C HIS A 275 12.86 -1.50 -24.34
N HIS A 276 11.68 -1.56 -23.73
CA HIS A 276 10.63 -0.57 -23.91
C HIS A 276 11.03 0.77 -23.28
N ARG A 277 10.83 1.89 -24.00
CA ARG A 277 11.37 3.21 -23.60
C ARG A 277 10.65 3.86 -22.41
N ALA A 278 9.42 3.42 -22.14
CA ALA A 278 8.59 3.89 -21.02
C ALA A 278 8.62 2.91 -19.83
N ASP A 279 9.21 1.73 -20.03
CA ASP A 279 9.36 0.76 -18.96
C ASP A 279 10.42 1.25 -17.97
N ARG A 280 10.00 1.30 -16.70
CA ARG A 280 10.84 1.63 -15.55
C ARG A 280 10.47 0.64 -14.47
N GLY A 281 11.41 0.36 -13.59
CA GLY A 281 11.11 -0.37 -12.38
C GLY A 281 12.35 -0.79 -11.65
N LEU A 282 12.18 -1.20 -10.40
CA LEU A 282 13.25 -1.87 -9.69
C LEU A 282 13.08 -3.38 -9.90
N PRO A 283 14.14 -4.10 -10.31
CA PRO A 283 14.07 -5.53 -10.55
C PRO A 283 13.51 -6.32 -9.36
N LEU A 284 13.84 -5.91 -8.13
CA LEU A 284 13.28 -6.46 -6.88
C LEU A 284 11.74 -6.50 -6.89
N GLN A 285 11.12 -5.44 -7.40
CA GLN A 285 9.68 -5.18 -7.34
C GLN A 285 8.96 -5.97 -8.42
N GLU A 286 9.56 -6.06 -9.60
CA GLU A 286 9.08 -6.93 -10.67
C GLU A 286 9.19 -8.41 -10.28
N LEU A 287 10.28 -8.80 -9.60
CA LEU A 287 10.42 -10.14 -9.06
C LEU A 287 9.34 -10.44 -8.01
N ALA A 288 9.05 -9.50 -7.11
CA ALA A 288 7.96 -9.63 -6.14
C ALA A 288 6.59 -9.81 -6.82
N ARG A 289 6.32 -9.02 -7.87
CA ARG A 289 5.10 -9.13 -8.68
C ARG A 289 4.96 -10.52 -9.30
N LEU A 290 6.02 -11.01 -9.93
CA LEU A 290 6.05 -12.30 -10.63
C LEU A 290 5.94 -13.50 -9.68
N ARG A 291 6.54 -13.42 -8.48
CA ARG A 291 6.60 -14.55 -7.54
C ARG A 291 5.43 -14.62 -6.58
N TYR A 292 4.98 -13.48 -6.08
CA TYR A 292 4.06 -13.44 -4.94
C TYR A 292 2.69 -12.87 -5.28
N GLY A 293 2.58 -12.05 -6.35
CA GLY A 293 1.31 -11.48 -6.77
C GLY A 293 0.52 -10.85 -5.63
N ARG A 294 -0.80 -11.08 -5.59
CA ARG A 294 -1.71 -10.61 -4.52
C ARG A 294 -1.86 -11.61 -3.36
N SER A 295 -1.77 -12.92 -3.63
CA SER A 295 -2.15 -13.96 -2.66
C SER A 295 -0.99 -14.79 -2.14
N ASP A 296 0.16 -14.80 -2.81
CA ASP A 296 1.25 -15.74 -2.58
C ASP A 296 2.43 -15.10 -1.82
N LEU A 297 2.15 -14.11 -0.96
CA LEU A 297 3.19 -13.48 -0.12
C LEU A 297 3.96 -14.53 0.69
N PRO A 298 5.29 -14.43 0.86
CA PRO A 298 6.12 -15.41 1.55
C PRO A 298 5.99 -15.27 3.07
N ILE A 299 4.76 -15.28 3.58
CA ILE A 299 4.42 -14.95 4.95
C ILE A 299 3.54 -16.09 5.47
N VAL A 300 4.18 -17.06 6.11
CA VAL A 300 3.48 -18.13 6.82
C VAL A 300 3.50 -17.78 8.30
N ARG A 301 2.33 -17.44 8.84
CA ARG A 301 2.12 -17.19 10.26
C ARG A 301 1.03 -18.09 10.77
N SER A 302 1.24 -18.68 11.94
CA SER A 302 0.20 -19.35 12.67
C SER A 302 -0.90 -18.38 13.11
N ALA A 303 -2.11 -18.89 13.29
CA ALA A 303 -3.21 -18.09 13.83
C ALA A 303 -2.86 -17.50 15.21
N ALA A 304 -2.06 -18.22 16.02
CA ALA A 304 -1.61 -17.76 17.33
C ALA A 304 -0.66 -16.56 17.23
N GLU A 305 0.29 -16.55 16.29
CA GLU A 305 1.18 -15.40 16.05
C GLU A 305 0.40 -14.18 15.60
N VAL A 306 -0.53 -14.35 14.66
CA VAL A 306 -1.41 -13.26 14.20
C VAL A 306 -2.22 -12.70 15.37
N ALA A 307 -2.84 -13.57 16.17
CA ALA A 307 -3.61 -13.16 17.34
C ALA A 307 -2.76 -12.44 18.41
N ALA A 308 -1.50 -12.84 18.60
CA ALA A 308 -0.60 -12.20 19.56
C ALA A 308 -0.18 -10.78 19.13
N GLN A 309 -0.03 -10.54 17.84
CA GLN A 309 0.38 -9.24 17.30
C GLN A 309 -0.80 -8.29 17.06
N ARG A 310 -1.99 -8.82 16.81
CA ARG A 310 -3.18 -8.05 16.49
C ARG A 310 -3.47 -6.96 17.51
N GLY A 311 -3.64 -5.73 17.05
CA GLY A 311 -3.98 -4.60 17.91
C GLY A 311 -2.83 -4.06 18.75
N THR A 312 -1.64 -4.66 18.67
CA THR A 312 -0.43 -4.15 19.32
C THR A 312 0.23 -3.08 18.45
N LEU A 313 0.67 -2.01 19.11
CA LEU A 313 1.37 -0.90 18.47
C LEU A 313 2.85 -0.89 18.92
N PRO A 314 3.79 -1.29 18.05
CA PRO A 314 5.20 -1.38 18.41
C PRO A 314 5.89 -0.01 18.45
N ALA A 315 5.20 1.10 18.17
CA ALA A 315 5.77 2.45 18.16
C ALA A 315 4.92 3.45 18.95
N ALA A 316 5.41 4.69 19.09
CA ALA A 316 4.65 5.78 19.69
C ALA A 316 3.82 6.57 18.67
N SER A 317 4.22 6.54 17.39
CA SER A 317 3.58 7.28 16.30
C SER A 317 3.67 6.54 14.96
N LEU A 318 2.88 6.97 13.97
CA LEU A 318 2.99 6.56 12.56
C LEU A 318 4.37 6.91 12.00
N HIS A 319 4.86 8.11 12.35
CA HIS A 319 6.21 8.53 12.00
C HIS A 319 7.28 7.56 12.53
N ASP A 320 7.14 7.10 13.78
CA ASP A 320 8.10 6.16 14.38
C ASP A 320 8.06 4.76 13.76
N LEU A 321 6.87 4.28 13.35
CA LEU A 321 6.74 3.02 12.61
C LEU A 321 7.55 3.04 11.30
N LEU A 322 7.50 4.16 10.59
CA LEU A 322 8.08 4.29 9.26
C LEU A 322 9.55 4.73 9.30
N LEU A 323 9.85 5.77 10.09
CA LEU A 323 11.12 6.49 10.03
C LEU A 323 11.87 6.45 11.36
N GLY A 324 11.19 6.31 12.50
CA GLY A 324 11.78 6.48 13.83
C GLY A 324 12.37 5.22 14.46
N ARG A 325 12.05 5.01 15.75
CA ARG A 325 12.41 3.82 16.52
C ARG A 325 11.16 3.19 17.12
N LEU A 326 11.13 1.87 17.13
CA LEU A 326 10.14 1.07 17.81
C LEU A 326 10.40 1.05 19.33
N ARG A 327 9.41 0.60 20.10
CA ARG A 327 9.39 0.59 21.58
C ARG A 327 10.41 -0.37 22.18
N ASP A 328 10.73 -1.45 21.48
CA ASP A 328 11.80 -2.39 21.82
C ASP A 328 13.20 -1.86 21.46
N GLY A 329 13.27 -0.69 20.82
CA GLY A 329 14.50 -0.04 20.38
C GLY A 329 14.87 -0.32 18.93
N ASP A 330 14.11 -1.19 18.24
CA ASP A 330 14.35 -1.52 16.84
C ASP A 330 14.14 -0.31 15.92
N ALA A 331 14.74 -0.39 14.73
CA ALA A 331 14.55 0.62 13.70
C ALA A 331 13.13 0.56 13.10
N GLY A 332 12.57 1.74 12.81
CA GLY A 332 11.42 1.87 11.91
C GLY A 332 11.73 1.33 10.51
N LEU A 333 10.71 1.12 9.70
CA LEU A 333 10.81 0.37 8.44
C LEU A 333 11.88 0.91 7.48
N ALA A 334 11.92 2.22 7.23
CA ALA A 334 12.90 2.81 6.32
C ALA A 334 14.34 2.59 6.79
N GLU A 335 14.60 2.80 8.08
CA GLU A 335 15.94 2.64 8.65
C GLU A 335 16.35 1.16 8.68
N TYR A 336 15.42 0.26 9.03
CA TYR A 336 15.65 -1.18 8.95
C TYR A 336 16.07 -1.60 7.54
N THR A 337 15.33 -1.15 6.53
CA THR A 337 15.59 -1.44 5.12
C THR A 337 16.92 -0.86 4.66
N ARG A 338 17.15 0.44 4.89
CA ARG A 338 18.35 1.19 4.50
C ARG A 338 19.62 0.55 5.05
N ALA A 339 19.58 0.16 6.32
CA ALA A 339 20.75 -0.35 7.03
C ALA A 339 21.07 -1.82 6.69
N ARG A 340 20.17 -2.60 6.09
CA ARG A 340 20.39 -4.05 5.88
C ARG A 340 20.49 -4.49 4.44
N PHE A 341 19.98 -3.69 3.51
CA PHE A 341 19.81 -4.10 2.12
C PHE A 341 20.34 -3.05 1.15
N LEU A 342 20.93 -3.53 0.06
CA LEU A 342 21.49 -2.70 -1.02
C LEU A 342 20.47 -2.56 -2.16
N SER A 343 20.45 -1.40 -2.79
CA SER A 343 19.88 -1.17 -4.11
C SER A 343 21.00 -1.01 -5.15
N SER A 344 20.70 -1.16 -6.45
CA SER A 344 21.73 -1.28 -7.48
C SER A 344 22.64 -0.05 -7.63
N GLY A 345 22.15 1.15 -7.35
CA GLY A 345 22.94 2.39 -7.36
C GLY A 345 23.67 2.67 -6.03
N THR A 346 23.52 1.78 -5.05
CA THR A 346 24.22 1.84 -3.75
C THR A 346 25.26 0.75 -3.57
N LEU A 347 25.49 -0.03 -4.63
CA LEU A 347 26.56 -1.01 -4.71
C LEU A 347 27.93 -0.30 -4.79
N PRO A 348 28.99 -0.92 -4.27
CA PRO A 348 30.35 -0.45 -4.49
C PRO A 348 30.67 -0.35 -5.99
N PRO A 349 31.43 0.68 -6.42
CA PRO A 349 31.92 0.74 -7.79
C PRO A 349 32.87 -0.43 -8.08
N PRO A 350 33.08 -0.80 -9.36
CA PRO A 350 34.10 -1.78 -9.73
C PRO A 350 35.48 -1.39 -9.17
N MET A 351 36.17 -2.32 -8.54
CA MET A 351 37.48 -2.06 -7.92
C MET A 351 38.41 -3.26 -8.02
N ALA A 352 39.73 -3.00 -8.07
CA ALA A 352 40.72 -4.06 -7.97
C ALA A 352 40.82 -4.54 -6.51
N ILE A 353 40.69 -5.86 -6.32
CA ILE A 353 40.89 -6.52 -5.03
C ILE A 353 42.02 -7.52 -5.21
N ASP A 354 42.98 -7.51 -4.30
CA ASP A 354 44.09 -8.46 -4.33
C ASP A 354 43.56 -9.87 -4.03
N LEU A 355 43.77 -10.79 -4.99
CA LEU A 355 43.30 -12.17 -4.91
C LEU A 355 44.02 -12.98 -3.81
N GLU A 356 45.14 -12.46 -3.28
CA GLU A 356 45.84 -13.06 -2.13
C GLU A 356 45.20 -12.67 -0.78
N GLN A 357 44.28 -11.71 -0.75
CA GLN A 357 43.53 -11.36 0.47
C GLN A 357 42.65 -12.52 0.93
N SER A 358 42.45 -12.62 2.24
CA SER A 358 41.43 -13.50 2.79
C SER A 358 40.04 -13.10 2.26
N ASP A 359 39.11 -14.06 2.25
CA ASP A 359 37.71 -13.82 1.90
C ASP A 359 37.06 -12.71 2.74
N THR A 360 37.42 -12.63 4.02
CA THR A 360 36.97 -11.58 4.94
C THR A 360 37.59 -10.21 4.64
N ASP A 361 38.88 -10.15 4.31
CA ASP A 361 39.55 -8.87 4.00
C ASP A 361 39.09 -8.31 2.66
N ALA A 362 38.88 -9.20 1.66
CA ALA A 362 38.28 -8.85 0.38
C ALA A 362 36.86 -8.29 0.56
N ALA A 363 36.06 -8.91 1.45
CA ALA A 363 34.71 -8.43 1.75
C ALA A 363 34.72 -7.07 2.44
N ALA A 364 35.61 -6.88 3.41
CA ALA A 364 35.78 -5.61 4.10
C ALA A 364 36.19 -4.50 3.13
N THR A 365 37.11 -4.79 2.20
CA THR A 365 37.53 -3.87 1.14
C THR A 365 36.35 -3.50 0.23
N LEU A 366 35.58 -4.48 -0.24
CA LEU A 366 34.44 -4.24 -1.13
C LEU A 366 33.29 -3.49 -0.43
N LEU A 367 33.08 -3.73 0.87
CA LEU A 367 32.02 -3.09 1.66
C LEU A 367 32.44 -1.76 2.31
N GLU A 368 33.67 -1.29 2.05
CA GLU A 368 34.18 -0.05 2.62
C GLU A 368 33.28 1.15 2.25
N GLY A 369 32.91 1.93 3.26
CA GLY A 369 32.04 3.10 3.08
C GLY A 369 30.56 2.77 2.79
N SER A 370 30.16 1.50 2.85
CA SER A 370 28.74 1.13 2.76
C SER A 370 27.94 1.69 3.95
N MET A 371 26.65 1.96 3.73
CA MET A 371 25.70 2.39 4.76
C MET A 371 25.06 1.21 5.51
N LEU A 372 25.61 0.01 5.38
CA LEU A 372 25.07 -1.15 6.07
C LEU A 372 25.33 -1.04 7.57
N ASP A 373 24.41 -1.59 8.36
CA ASP A 373 24.54 -1.74 9.80
C ASP A 373 25.85 -2.50 10.08
N PRO A 374 26.69 -2.05 11.03
CA PRO A 374 27.87 -2.79 11.44
C PRO A 374 27.62 -4.28 11.71
N ALA A 375 26.43 -4.65 12.20
CA ALA A 375 26.06 -6.04 12.42
C ALA A 375 26.04 -6.89 11.13
N GLU A 376 25.73 -6.29 9.97
CA GLU A 376 25.78 -6.97 8.66
C GLU A 376 27.21 -7.13 8.14
N LEU A 377 28.12 -6.25 8.58
CA LEU A 377 29.54 -6.25 8.19
C LEU A 377 30.36 -7.25 9.02
N VAL A 378 29.99 -7.47 10.28
CA VAL A 378 30.69 -8.42 11.16
C VAL A 378 30.57 -9.84 10.61
N GLY A 379 31.72 -10.45 10.29
CA GLY A 379 31.80 -11.80 9.72
C GLY A 379 31.43 -11.89 8.24
N ALA A 380 31.27 -10.75 7.55
CA ALA A 380 31.05 -10.75 6.12
C ALA A 380 32.27 -11.30 5.37
N HIS A 381 32.04 -12.11 4.33
CA HIS A 381 33.10 -12.77 3.55
C HIS A 381 32.64 -13.01 2.11
N LEU A 382 33.59 -13.09 1.17
CA LEU A 382 33.30 -13.53 -0.21
C LEU A 382 33.25 -15.06 -0.27
N SER A 383 32.27 -15.61 -0.97
CA SER A 383 32.16 -17.06 -1.16
C SER A 383 31.65 -17.43 -2.56
N PRO A 384 32.37 -18.29 -3.30
CA PRO A 384 33.75 -18.70 -3.07
C PRO A 384 34.74 -17.51 -3.25
N TRP A 385 35.93 -17.57 -2.64
CA TRP A 385 37.01 -16.60 -2.89
C TRP A 385 38.41 -17.26 -2.78
N PRO A 386 39.36 -16.93 -3.67
CA PRO A 386 39.18 -16.16 -4.90
C PRO A 386 38.34 -16.92 -5.94
N ALA A 387 37.54 -16.19 -6.72
CA ALA A 387 36.72 -16.76 -7.81
C ALA A 387 36.33 -15.69 -8.84
N ASP A 388 35.96 -16.12 -10.04
CA ASP A 388 35.45 -15.21 -11.08
C ASP A 388 34.06 -14.67 -10.72
N ARG A 389 33.27 -15.43 -9.96
CA ARG A 389 31.92 -15.06 -9.53
C ARG A 389 31.60 -15.68 -8.18
N GLY A 390 30.79 -14.98 -7.40
CA GLY A 390 30.32 -15.46 -6.11
C GLY A 390 29.42 -14.45 -5.43
N TYR A 391 29.32 -14.54 -4.11
CA TYR A 391 28.53 -13.63 -3.29
C TYR A 391 29.37 -13.05 -2.16
N VAL A 392 29.03 -11.83 -1.77
CA VAL A 392 29.37 -11.33 -0.44
C VAL A 392 28.29 -11.79 0.51
N LEU A 393 28.64 -12.69 1.42
CA LEU A 393 27.74 -13.20 2.45
C LEU A 393 27.97 -12.43 3.75
N SER A 394 26.91 -12.14 4.50
CA SER A 394 27.02 -11.68 5.90
C SER A 394 27.57 -12.80 6.80
N GLY A 395 27.92 -12.47 8.05
CA GLY A 395 28.27 -13.49 9.06
C GLY A 395 27.18 -14.53 9.33
N ALA A 396 25.92 -14.23 8.98
CA ALA A 396 24.80 -15.16 9.06
C ALA A 396 24.61 -16.02 7.79
N GLY A 397 25.51 -15.94 6.80
CA GLY A 397 25.43 -16.67 5.52
C GLY A 397 24.44 -16.06 4.52
N ARG A 398 23.90 -14.87 4.82
CA ARG A 398 22.93 -14.18 3.96
C ARG A 398 23.61 -13.44 2.80
N PRO A 399 23.13 -13.56 1.54
CA PRO A 399 23.73 -12.82 0.43
C PRO A 399 23.42 -11.31 0.54
N LEU A 400 24.48 -10.49 0.64
CA LEU A 400 24.38 -9.03 0.63
C LEU A 400 24.35 -8.49 -0.79
N MET A 401 25.22 -9.04 -1.65
CA MET A 401 25.35 -8.74 -3.08
C MET A 401 26.11 -9.87 -3.78
N ALA A 402 25.93 -9.99 -5.09
CA ALA A 402 26.74 -10.86 -5.93
C ALA A 402 27.97 -10.09 -6.46
N PHE A 403 29.03 -10.82 -6.84
CA PHE A 403 30.19 -10.23 -7.49
C PHE A 403 30.61 -11.01 -8.74
N ALA A 404 31.27 -10.33 -9.66
CA ALA A 404 31.97 -10.91 -10.79
C ALA A 404 33.29 -10.17 -11.04
N THR A 405 34.35 -10.90 -11.37
CA THR A 405 35.65 -10.36 -11.76
C THR A 405 35.69 -10.24 -13.28
N ASP A 406 36.04 -9.07 -13.80
CA ASP A 406 36.18 -8.86 -15.25
C ASP A 406 37.57 -9.26 -15.78
N GLU A 407 37.78 -9.15 -17.09
CA GLU A 407 39.04 -9.53 -17.76
C GLU A 407 40.24 -8.69 -17.29
N ASP A 408 39.98 -7.49 -16.76
CA ASP A 408 40.99 -6.58 -16.21
C ASP A 408 41.26 -6.83 -14.71
N GLY A 409 40.58 -7.82 -14.11
CA GLY A 409 40.73 -8.18 -12.70
C GLY A 409 39.95 -7.28 -11.73
N PHE A 410 39.03 -6.44 -12.22
CA PHE A 410 38.18 -5.63 -11.35
C PHE A 410 36.99 -6.46 -10.86
N VAL A 411 36.75 -6.43 -9.56
CA VAL A 411 35.59 -7.01 -8.92
C VAL A 411 34.43 -6.03 -9.03
N ARG A 412 33.36 -6.46 -9.71
CA ARG A 412 32.11 -5.71 -9.89
C ARG A 412 30.99 -6.34 -9.07
N ALA A 413 30.38 -5.53 -8.20
CA ALA A 413 29.18 -5.92 -7.47
C ALA A 413 27.92 -5.78 -8.33
N PHE A 414 26.94 -6.67 -8.12
CA PHE A 414 25.60 -6.60 -8.70
C PHE A 414 24.56 -7.26 -7.77
N LEU A 415 23.29 -7.07 -8.11
CA LEU A 415 22.16 -7.76 -7.46
C LEU A 415 21.54 -8.69 -8.50
N ASP A 416 21.36 -9.95 -8.14
CA ASP A 416 20.68 -10.97 -8.94
C ASP A 416 19.50 -11.57 -8.16
N ASP A 417 18.84 -12.56 -8.76
CA ASP A 417 17.64 -13.17 -8.21
C ASP A 417 17.88 -13.77 -6.82
N ALA A 418 19.04 -14.35 -6.55
CA ALA A 418 19.34 -14.92 -5.22
C ALA A 418 19.42 -13.85 -4.13
N VAL A 419 20.04 -12.70 -4.45
CA VAL A 419 20.07 -11.56 -3.52
C VAL A 419 18.67 -10.97 -3.36
N TYR A 420 17.93 -10.80 -4.46
CA TYR A 420 16.58 -10.25 -4.41
C TYR A 420 15.62 -11.16 -3.65
N ASP A 421 15.75 -12.48 -3.77
CA ASP A 421 14.93 -13.44 -3.02
C ASP A 421 15.14 -13.31 -1.51
N ASP A 422 16.39 -13.25 -1.07
CA ASP A 422 16.69 -13.02 0.35
C ASP A 422 16.12 -11.67 0.82
N GLN A 423 16.24 -10.61 0.01
CA GLN A 423 15.66 -9.31 0.32
C GLN A 423 14.14 -9.43 0.50
N LEU A 424 13.42 -10.05 -0.44
CA LEU A 424 11.96 -10.18 -0.39
C LEU A 424 11.48 -11.03 0.79
N LEU A 425 12.16 -12.14 1.08
CA LEU A 425 11.85 -13.03 2.21
C LEU A 425 11.92 -12.32 3.56
N ARG A 426 12.63 -11.20 3.65
CA ARG A 426 12.81 -10.42 4.89
C ARG A 426 11.99 -9.14 4.90
N LEU A 427 11.93 -8.46 3.76
CA LEU A 427 11.27 -7.17 3.63
C LEU A 427 9.74 -7.30 3.56
N LEU A 428 9.19 -8.33 2.89
CA LEU A 428 7.74 -8.48 2.78
C LEU A 428 7.06 -8.76 4.14
N PRO A 429 7.54 -9.68 5.00
CA PRO A 429 6.99 -9.83 6.34
C PRO A 429 7.06 -8.54 7.17
N ARG A 430 8.17 -7.79 7.07
CA ARG A 430 8.35 -6.52 7.81
C ARG A 430 7.43 -5.41 7.29
N ALA A 431 7.22 -5.34 5.97
CA ALA A 431 6.28 -4.43 5.33
C ALA A 431 4.83 -4.73 5.75
N LEU A 432 4.47 -6.02 5.83
CA LEU A 432 3.17 -6.46 6.33
C LEU A 432 2.98 -6.05 7.80
N ASP A 433 3.95 -6.34 8.67
CA ASP A 433 3.88 -5.98 10.09
C ASP A 433 3.69 -4.50 10.31
N THR A 434 4.43 -3.71 9.54
CA THR A 434 4.34 -2.24 9.59
C THR A 434 2.97 -1.79 9.11
N SER A 435 2.47 -2.31 7.98
CA SER A 435 1.15 -2.00 7.43
C SER A 435 0.02 -2.33 8.41
N ARG A 436 0.07 -3.52 9.03
CA ARG A 436 -0.86 -3.94 10.09
C ARG A 436 -0.81 -2.99 11.28
N ALA A 437 0.39 -2.68 11.77
CA ALA A 437 0.59 -1.78 12.89
C ALA A 437 0.09 -0.36 12.60
N MET A 438 0.22 0.11 11.37
CA MET A 438 -0.32 1.41 10.93
C MET A 438 -1.85 1.41 10.99
N LEU A 439 -2.52 0.37 10.48
CA LEU A 439 -3.98 0.24 10.63
C LEU A 439 -4.42 0.21 12.10
N ASP A 440 -3.69 -0.53 12.94
CA ASP A 440 -3.95 -0.57 14.38
C ASP A 440 -3.67 0.78 15.09
N ALA A 441 -2.77 1.60 14.54
CA ALA A 441 -2.49 2.96 15.00
C ALA A 441 -3.56 3.96 14.57
N ILE A 442 -4.10 3.84 13.36
CA ILE A 442 -5.16 4.70 12.82
C ILE A 442 -6.48 4.39 13.52
N PHE A 443 -6.76 3.12 13.77
CA PHE A 443 -7.99 2.63 14.43
C PHE A 443 -7.66 1.93 15.76
N PRO A 444 -7.23 2.67 16.79
CA PRO A 444 -6.86 2.08 18.07
C PRO A 444 -8.06 1.43 18.79
N ALA A 445 -7.79 0.64 19.83
CA ALA A 445 -8.85 0.09 20.67
C ALA A 445 -9.45 1.18 21.56
N TRP A 446 -10.76 1.08 21.82
CA TRP A 446 -11.36 1.82 22.92
C TRP A 446 -10.80 1.39 24.27
N PRO A 447 -10.59 2.31 25.22
CA PRO A 447 -10.34 1.95 26.60
C PRO A 447 -11.52 1.15 27.16
N GLN A 448 -11.29 0.36 28.22
CA GLN A 448 -12.39 -0.30 28.93
C GLN A 448 -13.36 0.73 29.50
N ILE A 449 -14.66 0.53 29.27
CA ILE A 449 -15.70 1.47 29.66
C ILE A 449 -16.73 0.79 30.55
N GLN A 450 -17.04 1.42 31.68
CA GLN A 450 -18.16 1.05 32.55
C GLN A 450 -19.28 2.05 32.36
N VAL A 451 -20.45 1.58 31.92
CA VAL A 451 -21.59 2.43 31.62
C VAL A 451 -22.71 2.13 32.61
N ARG A 452 -23.27 3.16 33.24
CA ARG A 452 -24.50 3.03 34.02
C ARG A 452 -25.54 3.95 33.42
N MET A 453 -26.22 3.46 32.39
CA MET A 453 -27.21 4.24 31.62
C MET A 453 -28.29 4.83 32.52
N GLY A 454 -28.87 4.06 33.44
CA GLY A 454 -29.89 4.57 34.37
C GLY A 454 -29.40 5.66 35.35
N ALA A 455 -28.08 5.76 35.57
CA ALA A 455 -27.48 6.81 36.38
C ALA A 455 -26.89 7.96 35.53
N GLY A 456 -26.93 7.83 34.20
CA GLY A 456 -26.30 8.76 33.28
C GLY A 456 -24.79 8.93 33.51
N THR A 457 -24.08 7.85 33.85
CA THR A 457 -22.63 7.91 34.14
C THR A 457 -21.79 6.96 33.28
N LEU A 458 -20.61 7.44 32.88
CA LEU A 458 -19.56 6.71 32.17
C LEU A 458 -18.28 6.74 32.99
N GLU A 459 -17.55 5.62 33.06
CA GLU A 459 -16.23 5.57 33.68
C GLU A 459 -15.23 4.79 32.81
N PHE A 460 -14.04 5.34 32.62
CA PHE A 460 -12.95 4.68 31.88
C PHE A 460 -11.60 5.29 32.25
N GLU A 461 -10.53 4.55 32.01
CA GLU A 461 -9.16 5.02 32.18
C GLU A 461 -8.56 5.41 30.82
N LEU A 462 -7.81 6.51 30.79
CA LEU A 462 -7.10 6.95 29.60
C LEU A 462 -5.60 6.72 29.73
N ASP A 463 -4.96 6.38 28.62
CA ASP A 463 -3.51 6.33 28.52
C ASP A 463 -2.89 7.70 28.88
N ALA A 464 -1.83 7.70 29.68
CA ALA A 464 -1.07 8.88 30.07
C ALA A 464 -0.28 9.51 28.91
N ALA A 465 -0.11 8.79 27.79
CA ALA A 465 0.54 9.27 26.58
C ALA A 465 -0.39 10.10 25.67
N LEU A 466 -1.68 10.22 26.00
CA LEU A 466 -2.60 11.07 25.26
C LEU A 466 -2.52 12.52 25.72
N GLU A 467 -2.66 13.43 24.76
CA GLU A 467 -2.67 14.87 24.94
C GLU A 467 -4.04 15.43 24.55
N SER A 468 -4.48 16.43 25.31
CA SER A 468 -5.75 17.13 25.12
C SER A 468 -6.98 16.23 24.88
N PRO A 469 -7.19 15.14 25.68
CA PRO A 469 -8.30 14.24 25.43
C PRO A 469 -9.66 14.91 25.70
N GLU A 470 -10.58 14.77 24.75
CA GLU A 470 -11.96 15.26 24.81
C GLU A 470 -12.93 14.13 24.43
N LEU A 471 -13.94 13.91 25.26
CA LEU A 471 -15.09 13.07 24.92
C LEU A 471 -16.23 13.92 24.38
N LEU A 472 -16.70 13.57 23.19
CA LEU A 472 -17.94 14.05 22.63
C LEU A 472 -19.00 12.96 22.82
N VAL A 473 -20.16 13.33 23.36
CA VAL A 473 -21.32 12.45 23.45
C VAL A 473 -22.37 12.96 22.49
N LEU A 474 -22.72 12.13 21.53
CA LEU A 474 -23.72 12.41 20.52
C LEU A 474 -24.96 11.55 20.77
N THR A 475 -26.13 12.11 20.49
CA THR A 475 -27.35 11.33 20.31
C THR A 475 -27.52 11.03 18.83
N GLN A 476 -27.85 9.79 18.49
CA GLN A 476 -28.21 9.36 17.15
C GLN A 476 -29.67 8.94 17.10
N THR A 477 -30.44 9.45 16.16
CA THR A 477 -31.84 9.06 15.92
C THR A 477 -31.93 7.79 15.09
N ALA A 478 -33.13 7.23 14.98
CA ALA A 478 -33.40 6.02 14.17
C ALA A 478 -33.10 6.21 12.66
N ASP A 479 -33.28 7.43 12.12
CA ASP A 479 -32.88 7.81 10.75
C ASP A 479 -31.37 8.10 10.62
N GLY A 480 -30.59 7.84 11.67
CA GLY A 480 -29.15 7.95 11.66
C GLY A 480 -28.61 9.37 11.81
N LYS A 481 -29.46 10.36 12.17
CA LYS A 481 -29.01 11.73 12.39
C LYS A 481 -28.34 11.90 13.73
N ARG A 482 -27.19 12.55 13.74
CA ARG A 482 -26.40 12.81 14.94
C ARG A 482 -26.46 14.27 15.38
N ALA A 483 -26.47 14.48 16.69
CA ALA A 483 -26.30 15.78 17.31
C ALA A 483 -25.40 15.66 18.54
N ILE A 484 -24.49 16.61 18.74
CA ILE A 484 -23.64 16.66 19.93
C ILE A 484 -24.50 17.09 21.12
N ALA A 485 -24.64 16.20 22.10
CA ALA A 485 -25.37 16.45 23.34
C ALA A 485 -24.45 16.99 24.45
N MET A 486 -23.18 16.55 24.47
CA MET A 486 -22.23 16.95 25.51
C MET A 486 -20.78 16.91 25.00
N LYS A 487 -19.93 17.79 25.55
CA LYS A 487 -18.47 17.78 25.39
C LYS A 487 -17.80 17.77 26.75
N VAL A 488 -16.78 16.95 26.92
CA VAL A 488 -16.12 16.75 28.23
C VAL A 488 -14.62 16.68 28.04
N THR A 489 -13.89 17.63 28.63
CA THR A 489 -12.44 17.55 28.75
C THR A 489 -12.06 16.46 29.74
N LEU A 490 -11.13 15.59 29.34
CA LEU A 490 -10.68 14.45 30.12
C LEU A 490 -9.26 14.69 30.66
N LEU A 491 -8.87 13.90 31.65
CA LEU A 491 -7.52 13.91 32.20
C LEU A 491 -6.77 12.65 31.74
N PRO A 492 -5.62 12.78 31.05
CA PRO A 492 -4.82 11.64 30.65
C PRO A 492 -4.19 10.94 31.87
N GLY A 493 -4.00 9.62 31.78
CA GLY A 493 -3.41 8.81 32.84
C GLY A 493 -4.27 8.70 34.11
N LYS A 494 -5.55 9.03 34.03
CA LYS A 494 -6.49 8.98 35.15
C LYS A 494 -7.76 8.24 34.77
N ARG A 495 -8.44 7.69 35.78
CA ARG A 495 -9.83 7.25 35.67
C ARG A 495 -10.73 8.48 35.58
N ASN A 496 -11.38 8.63 34.43
CA ASN A 496 -12.34 9.68 34.15
C ASN A 496 -13.75 9.19 34.48
N ARG A 497 -14.53 10.03 35.16
CA ARG A 497 -15.94 9.78 35.45
C ARG A 497 -16.79 10.89 34.84
N VAL A 498 -17.50 10.56 33.78
CA VAL A 498 -18.44 11.46 33.10
C VAL A 498 -19.84 11.27 33.69
N ARG A 499 -20.54 12.36 33.96
CA ARG A 499 -21.90 12.38 34.50
C ARG A 499 -22.80 13.22 33.62
N GLY A 500 -24.10 12.97 33.69
CA GLY A 500 -25.10 13.71 32.90
C GLY A 500 -25.20 13.21 31.46
N LEU A 501 -24.90 11.93 31.21
CA LEU A 501 -25.23 11.31 29.93
C LEU A 501 -26.75 11.41 29.69
N PRO A 502 -27.21 11.68 28.45
CA PRO A 502 -28.62 11.61 28.13
C PRO A 502 -29.19 10.22 28.44
N THR A 503 -30.19 10.17 29.32
CA THR A 503 -30.86 8.91 29.73
C THR A 503 -32.18 8.69 29.00
N GLU A 504 -32.78 9.74 28.46
CA GLU A 504 -34.00 9.71 27.67
C GLU A 504 -33.66 9.89 26.20
N LEU A 505 -33.57 8.77 25.47
CA LEU A 505 -33.36 8.77 24.03
C LEU A 505 -34.70 8.63 23.30
N PRO A 506 -34.84 9.20 22.09
CA PRO A 506 -35.94 8.84 21.20
C PRO A 506 -36.02 7.34 20.98
N LYS A 507 -37.19 6.83 20.59
CA LYS A 507 -37.35 5.41 20.22
C LYS A 507 -36.32 5.03 19.16
N ASP A 508 -35.62 3.91 19.40
CA ASP A 508 -34.53 3.38 18.55
C ASP A 508 -33.31 4.33 18.43
N GLY A 509 -33.25 5.37 19.27
CA GLY A 509 -32.11 6.26 19.38
C GLY A 509 -30.95 5.64 20.15
N ARG A 510 -29.73 6.09 19.85
CA ARG A 510 -28.49 5.57 20.43
C ARG A 510 -27.62 6.70 20.97
N LEU A 511 -26.74 6.38 21.92
CA LEU A 511 -25.62 7.26 22.26
C LEU A 511 -24.40 6.85 21.46
N VAL A 512 -23.70 7.83 20.90
CA VAL A 512 -22.42 7.64 20.23
C VAL A 512 -21.36 8.41 21.00
N LEU A 513 -20.32 7.73 21.42
CA LEU A 513 -19.15 8.28 22.07
C LEU A 513 -18.08 8.52 21.01
N VAL A 514 -17.51 9.73 20.98
CA VAL A 514 -16.35 10.03 20.15
C VAL A 514 -15.24 10.57 21.03
N LEU A 515 -14.14 9.83 21.16
CA LEU A 515 -12.93 10.29 21.84
C LEU A 515 -12.01 10.96 20.82
N ARG A 516 -11.62 12.19 21.12
CA ARG A 516 -10.57 12.93 20.41
C ARG A 516 -9.39 13.11 21.33
N ALA A 517 -8.19 12.87 20.84
CA ALA A 517 -6.94 13.19 21.53
C ALA A 517 -5.80 13.32 20.51
N GLN A 518 -4.61 13.62 20.99
CA GLN A 518 -3.37 13.49 20.23
C GLN A 518 -2.42 12.56 20.97
N ARG A 519 -1.57 11.82 20.26
CA ARG A 519 -0.41 11.17 20.88
C ARG A 519 0.67 12.22 21.10
N LYS A 520 1.61 11.96 22.03
CA LYS A 520 2.82 12.79 22.21
C LYS A 520 3.63 13.06 20.92
N GLY A 521 3.50 12.21 19.90
CA GLY A 521 4.12 12.40 18.59
C GLY A 521 3.33 13.30 17.63
N GLY A 522 2.20 13.87 18.05
CA GLY A 522 1.33 14.72 17.23
C GLY A 522 0.21 13.98 16.50
N ASP A 523 0.32 12.66 16.32
CA ASP A 523 -0.72 11.87 15.64
C ASP A 523 -2.08 12.02 16.33
N PRO A 524 -3.14 12.42 15.61
CA PRO A 524 -4.50 12.39 16.13
C PRO A 524 -4.93 10.99 16.54
N VAL A 525 -5.70 10.92 17.63
CA VAL A 525 -6.41 9.71 18.06
C VAL A 525 -7.89 10.02 18.01
N LEU A 526 -8.59 9.34 17.13
CA LEU A 526 -10.03 9.44 16.94
C LEU A 526 -10.64 8.06 17.12
N LEU A 527 -11.61 7.96 18.02
CA LEU A 527 -12.31 6.71 18.30
C LEU A 527 -13.81 6.97 18.34
N GLU A 528 -14.60 6.10 17.73
CA GLU A 528 -16.07 6.10 17.80
C GLU A 528 -16.56 4.83 18.48
N HIS A 529 -17.56 4.94 19.36
CA HIS A 529 -18.25 3.79 19.95
C HIS A 529 -19.76 4.06 20.08
N VAL A 530 -20.58 3.15 19.58
CA VAL A 530 -22.04 3.19 19.71
C VAL A 530 -22.45 2.39 20.95
N LEU A 531 -23.14 3.03 21.88
CA LEU A 531 -23.67 2.38 23.08
C LEU A 531 -25.01 1.71 22.75
N ALA A 532 -25.08 0.40 22.96
CA ALA A 532 -26.35 -0.32 22.95
C ALA A 532 -27.27 0.18 24.08
N PRO A 533 -28.61 0.24 23.87
CA PRO A 533 -29.56 0.73 24.87
C PRO A 533 -29.48 0.01 26.23
N ASP A 534 -29.05 -1.26 26.24
CA ASP A 534 -28.96 -2.16 27.39
C ASP A 534 -27.51 -2.42 27.86
N ALA A 535 -26.50 -1.75 27.28
CA ALA A 535 -25.11 -1.95 27.64
C ALA A 535 -24.81 -1.51 29.10
N ALA A 536 -24.45 -2.48 29.96
CA ALA A 536 -23.99 -2.23 31.33
C ALA A 536 -22.46 -2.17 31.45
N GLU A 537 -21.72 -2.82 30.56
CA GLU A 537 -20.26 -2.81 30.54
C GLU A 537 -19.77 -3.03 29.11
N ILE A 538 -18.76 -2.25 28.69
CA ILE A 538 -18.06 -2.45 27.42
C ILE A 538 -16.63 -2.84 27.75
N LYS A 539 -16.33 -4.11 27.53
CA LYS A 539 -14.96 -4.59 27.63
C LYS A 539 -14.21 -4.16 26.38
N PRO A 540 -12.95 -3.72 26.51
CA PRO A 540 -12.12 -3.52 25.34
C PRO A 540 -12.07 -4.88 24.67
N MET A 541 -12.41 -4.93 23.39
CA MET A 541 -12.34 -6.17 22.68
C MET A 541 -10.89 -6.66 22.77
N PRO A 542 -10.65 -7.87 23.31
CA PRO A 542 -9.31 -8.30 23.62
C PRO A 542 -8.49 -8.32 22.33
N ALA A 543 -7.23 -7.89 22.41
CA ALA A 543 -6.27 -8.04 21.30
C ALA A 543 -6.22 -9.49 20.79
N GLN A 544 -6.44 -10.44 21.71
CA GLN A 544 -6.50 -11.85 21.47
C GLN A 544 -7.95 -12.34 21.50
N VAL A 545 -8.48 -12.74 20.34
CA VAL A 545 -9.53 -13.76 20.33
C VAL A 545 -8.80 -15.03 20.79
N SER A 546 -9.19 -15.59 21.94
CA SER A 546 -8.66 -16.90 22.36
C SER A 546 -8.74 -17.80 21.15
N ALA A 547 -7.61 -18.41 20.75
CA ALA A 547 -7.60 -19.36 19.65
C ALA A 547 -8.79 -20.31 19.84
N ALA A 548 -9.53 -20.56 18.76
CA ALA A 548 -10.63 -21.52 18.79
C ALA A 548 -10.13 -22.77 19.52
N PRO A 549 -10.88 -23.31 20.50
CA PRO A 549 -10.43 -24.49 21.21
C PRO A 549 -9.99 -25.52 20.16
N GLU A 550 -8.80 -26.09 20.34
CA GLU A 550 -8.31 -27.16 19.46
C GLU A 550 -9.48 -28.11 19.20
N PRO A 551 -9.74 -28.48 17.93
CA PRO A 551 -10.79 -29.44 17.64
C PRO A 551 -10.52 -30.63 18.56
N ALA A 552 -11.45 -30.87 19.49
CA ALA A 552 -11.29 -31.92 20.48
C ALA A 552 -10.82 -33.15 19.73
N GLU A 553 -9.66 -33.70 20.10
CA GLU A 553 -9.16 -34.95 19.57
C GLU A 553 -10.36 -35.87 19.48
N ALA A 554 -10.79 -36.18 18.25
CA ALA A 554 -11.85 -37.13 18.04
C ALA A 554 -11.34 -38.37 18.76
N ALA A 555 -11.96 -38.65 19.92
CA ALA A 555 -11.64 -39.83 20.69
C ALA A 555 -11.70 -40.97 19.69
N ALA A 556 -10.56 -41.61 19.46
CA ALA A 556 -10.47 -42.82 18.69
C ALA A 556 -11.48 -43.78 19.33
N GLY A 557 -12.66 -43.87 18.72
CA GLY A 557 -13.61 -44.91 19.03
C GLY A 557 -12.89 -46.20 18.71
N GLU A 558 -12.67 -47.00 19.74
CA GLU A 558 -12.24 -48.38 19.60
C GLU A 558 -13.21 -49.05 18.62
N ASP A 559 -12.65 -49.54 17.51
CA ASP A 559 -13.32 -50.40 16.55
C ASP A 559 -13.78 -51.67 17.29
N ASP A 560 -15.07 -51.73 17.63
CA ASP A 560 -15.77 -53.00 17.84
C ASP A 560 -16.22 -53.47 16.46
N ASP A 561 -15.37 -54.31 15.87
CA ASP A 561 -15.70 -55.26 14.80
C ASP A 561 -16.81 -56.20 15.29
N GLU A 562 -18.04 -56.04 14.83
CA GLU A 562 -19.03 -57.13 14.80
C GLU A 562 -20.13 -56.84 13.75
N ASP A 563 -20.11 -57.67 12.69
CA ASP A 563 -21.23 -58.17 11.90
C ASP A 563 -22.15 -57.19 11.14
N ALA A 564 -21.92 -57.06 9.83
CA ALA A 564 -23.00 -56.92 8.85
C ALA A 564 -22.54 -57.39 7.44
N GLU A 565 -22.76 -58.67 7.18
CA GLU A 565 -22.84 -59.29 5.85
C GLU A 565 -23.80 -58.50 4.94
N GLU A 566 -23.31 -58.09 3.76
CA GLU A 566 -23.75 -58.60 2.44
C GLU A 566 -25.26 -58.53 2.20
N ASP A 567 -25.70 -57.50 1.46
CA ASP A 567 -26.79 -57.59 0.46
C ASP A 567 -26.91 -56.26 -0.29
N ALA A 568 -26.38 -56.20 -1.52
CA ALA A 568 -26.76 -55.22 -2.53
C ALA A 568 -26.36 -55.75 -3.92
N GLU A 569 -27.18 -56.68 -4.42
CA GLU A 569 -27.27 -57.01 -5.84
C GLU A 569 -27.90 -55.85 -6.62
N GLU A 570 -27.39 -55.68 -7.84
CA GLU A 570 -28.08 -55.28 -9.08
C GLU A 570 -28.97 -54.03 -9.08
N ASP A 571 -28.51 -53.00 -9.79
CA ASP A 571 -29.30 -52.35 -10.85
C ASP A 571 -28.36 -51.48 -11.70
N ALA A 572 -27.96 -52.03 -12.84
CA ALA A 572 -27.31 -51.33 -13.93
C ALA A 572 -28.29 -51.30 -15.11
N GLU A 573 -29.04 -50.20 -15.24
CA GLU A 573 -29.86 -49.91 -16.42
C GLU A 573 -29.53 -48.50 -16.96
N ASP A 574 -29.11 -48.50 -18.22
CA ASP A 574 -29.52 -47.61 -19.30
C ASP A 574 -29.30 -46.09 -19.21
N ALA A 575 -28.32 -45.63 -20.00
CA ALA A 575 -28.41 -44.38 -20.76
C ALA A 575 -27.51 -44.44 -22.02
N GLU A 576 -28.03 -45.04 -23.08
CA GLU A 576 -27.66 -44.74 -24.47
C GLU A 576 -28.54 -43.58 -25.01
N GLU A 577 -28.16 -43.02 -26.18
CA GLU A 577 -28.84 -41.97 -26.99
C GLU A 577 -28.44 -40.52 -26.58
N ASP A 578 -27.88 -39.62 -27.41
CA ASP A 578 -27.88 -39.43 -28.87
C ASP A 578 -26.66 -38.60 -29.33
N GLU A 579 -25.90 -39.04 -30.33
CA GLU A 579 -25.07 -38.18 -31.19
C GLU A 579 -25.35 -38.53 -32.66
N GLU A 580 -26.22 -37.76 -33.32
CA GLU A 580 -26.40 -37.77 -34.78
C GLU A 580 -25.76 -36.53 -35.42
N ASP A 581 -24.78 -36.81 -36.28
CA ASP A 581 -24.60 -36.36 -37.66
C ASP A 581 -24.77 -34.88 -38.06
N ALA A 582 -23.66 -34.31 -38.55
CA ALA A 582 -23.65 -33.45 -39.74
C ALA A 582 -22.29 -33.52 -40.46
N GLU A 583 -22.21 -34.38 -41.49
CA GLU A 583 -21.22 -34.34 -42.57
C GLU A 583 -21.58 -33.24 -43.61
N ASP A 584 -20.60 -32.49 -44.14
CA ASP A 584 -20.25 -32.46 -45.59
C ASP A 584 -19.26 -31.33 -45.98
N ALA A 585 -18.01 -31.74 -46.24
CA ALA A 585 -17.12 -31.46 -47.40
C ALA A 585 -16.80 -30.01 -47.92
N PRO A 586 -15.76 -29.80 -48.80
CA PRO A 586 -14.64 -30.66 -49.22
C PRO A 586 -13.23 -29.99 -49.20
N ALA A 587 -12.22 -30.84 -49.46
CA ALA A 587 -10.83 -30.52 -49.74
C ALA A 587 -10.54 -30.34 -51.26
N GLU A 588 -9.58 -29.47 -51.60
CA GLU A 588 -8.73 -29.51 -52.82
C GLU A 588 -7.34 -28.94 -52.43
N SER A 589 -6.27 -29.75 -52.41
CA SER A 589 -5.19 -29.86 -53.43
C SER A 589 -4.68 -28.52 -54.00
N GLY A 590 -3.39 -28.17 -54.04
CA GLY A 590 -2.15 -28.86 -53.71
C GLY A 590 -0.93 -28.04 -54.19
N THR A 591 0.23 -28.69 -54.07
CA THR A 591 1.50 -28.52 -54.83
C THR A 591 2.48 -27.36 -54.55
N SER A 592 3.65 -27.81 -54.07
CA SER A 592 5.02 -27.58 -54.56
C SER A 592 5.84 -26.35 -54.14
N ASP A 593 6.80 -26.61 -53.23
CA ASP A 593 8.21 -26.19 -53.21
C ASP A 593 8.86 -26.09 -54.62
N PRO A 594 9.99 -25.36 -54.86
CA PRO A 594 11.18 -25.41 -53.99
C PRO A 594 12.12 -24.17 -53.90
N GLU A 595 12.93 -24.18 -52.84
CA GLU A 595 14.39 -24.00 -52.79
C GLU A 595 15.06 -22.88 -53.64
N THR A 596 15.73 -21.95 -52.96
CA THR A 596 16.90 -21.24 -53.55
C THR A 596 17.89 -20.83 -52.47
N ALA A 597 19.11 -21.36 -52.57
CA ALA A 597 20.31 -20.96 -51.85
C ALA A 597 20.94 -19.69 -52.46
N PRO A 598 21.89 -19.02 -51.77
CA PRO A 598 22.34 -17.66 -52.12
C PRO A 598 23.59 -17.63 -53.01
N ALA A 599 23.73 -16.53 -53.77
CA ALA A 599 25.01 -16.07 -54.32
C ALA A 599 25.03 -14.53 -54.31
N GLY A 600 26.08 -13.96 -53.71
CA GLY A 600 26.34 -12.53 -53.60
C GLY A 600 27.26 -12.19 -52.46
#